data_AF-A0A0G4E918-F1
#
_entry.id   AF-A0A0G4E918-F1
#
_cell.length_a   1.000
_cell.length_b   1.000
_cell.length_c   1.000
_cell.angle_alpha   90.00
_cell.angle_beta   90.00
_cell.angle_gamma   90.00
#
_symmetry.space_group_name_H-M   'P 1'
#
loop_
_entity.id
_entity.type
_entity.pdbx_description
1 polymer ?
#
loop_
_entity_poly.entity_id
_entity_poly.type
_entity_poly.pdbx_seq_one_letter_code
_entity_poly.pdbx_strand_id
1 'polypeptide(L)'
;MTAAAILFTIFLCLTIALALATILVYVYFQSLKNQVRHRHKDKRQAEQDGHYADADATELTQLDELDEELDEDYAREHGEGSPPFSTSYAGPGASEAASASAGEAWEASGDALRASAAARRVRPFDEAVRRQQLEAEQECYHLFRDLQHQQASVDSKLATLRQLRGLLEGLDTTFRVNKPALVTAQIMCCNVLMKMDGLDTLQGCKEDKRLEEHAQWIIEKVVPIIWSN
;
A
#
# COMPACT_ATOMS: atom_id res chain seq x y z
N MET A 1 55.81 -27.42 24.17
CA MET A 1 54.96 -26.96 23.04
C MET A 1 53.49 -26.70 23.44
N THR A 2 53.06 -26.99 24.67
CA THR A 2 51.65 -26.86 25.09
C THR A 2 51.22 -25.45 25.47
N ALA A 3 52.09 -24.65 26.11
CA ALA A 3 51.75 -23.31 26.59
C ALA A 3 51.36 -22.33 25.46
N ALA A 4 52.09 -22.36 24.32
CA ALA A 4 51.80 -21.49 23.19
C ALA A 4 50.44 -21.80 22.53
N ALA A 5 50.08 -23.08 22.45
CA ALA A 5 48.79 -23.51 21.91
C ALA A 5 47.62 -23.04 22.80
N ILE A 6 47.77 -23.13 24.12
CA ILE A 6 46.74 -22.67 25.07
C ILE A 6 46.52 -21.16 24.95
N LEU A 7 47.60 -20.37 24.89
CA LEU A 7 47.50 -18.91 24.73
C LEU A 7 46.83 -18.51 23.40
N PHE A 8 47.15 -19.21 22.31
CA PHE A 8 46.52 -18.96 21.01
C PHE A 8 45.01 -19.24 21.04
N THR A 9 44.59 -20.35 21.66
CA THR A 9 43.15 -20.68 21.78
C THR A 9 42.39 -19.65 22.61
N ILE A 10 42.98 -19.18 23.72
CA ILE A 10 42.36 -18.13 24.55
C ILE A 10 42.21 -16.82 23.75
N PHE A 11 43.25 -16.43 23.02
CA PHE A 11 43.22 -15.22 22.19
C PHE A 11 42.15 -15.30 21.08
N LEU A 12 42.05 -16.46 20.42
CA LEU A 12 41.03 -16.70 19.39
C LEU A 12 39.61 -16.61 19.98
N CYS A 13 39.36 -17.24 21.12
CA CYS A 13 38.07 -17.18 21.81
C CYS A 13 37.69 -15.74 22.20
N LEU A 14 38.63 -14.95 22.73
CA LEU A 14 38.39 -13.55 23.07
C LEU A 14 38.08 -12.69 21.84
N THR A 15 38.76 -12.95 20.73
CA THR A 15 38.53 -12.21 19.48
C THR A 15 37.15 -12.51 18.91
N ILE A 16 36.72 -13.78 18.92
CA ILE A 16 35.37 -14.18 18.49
C ILE A 16 34.32 -13.57 19.42
N ALA A 17 34.53 -13.61 20.74
CA ALA A 17 33.59 -13.02 21.69
C ALA A 17 33.43 -11.51 21.48
N LEU A 18 34.52 -10.78 21.23
CA LEU A 18 34.49 -9.35 20.93
C LEU A 18 33.78 -9.06 19.60
N ALA A 19 34.02 -9.87 18.56
CA ALA A 19 33.35 -9.73 17.26
C ALA A 19 31.83 -9.97 17.37
N LEU A 20 31.40 -10.96 18.16
CA LEU A 20 29.97 -11.19 18.39
C LEU A 20 29.34 -10.06 19.20
N ALA A 21 30.04 -9.54 20.21
CA ALA A 21 29.56 -8.41 21.00
C ALA A 21 29.37 -7.15 20.14
N THR A 22 30.29 -6.84 19.23
CA THR A 22 30.15 -5.68 18.33
C THR A 22 29.00 -5.85 17.34
N ILE A 23 28.79 -7.05 16.81
CA ILE A 23 27.64 -7.35 15.94
C ILE A 23 26.32 -7.16 16.70
N LEU A 24 26.21 -7.66 17.93
CA LEU A 24 25.01 -7.49 18.75
C LEU A 24 24.72 -6.02 19.06
N VAL A 25 25.74 -5.24 19.41
CA VAL A 25 25.60 -3.79 19.63
C VAL A 25 25.15 -3.08 18.36
N TYR A 26 25.69 -3.47 17.20
CA TYR A 26 25.30 -2.90 15.91
C TYR A 26 23.83 -3.19 15.57
N VAL A 27 23.37 -4.44 15.73
CA VAL A 27 21.98 -4.84 15.50
C VAL A 27 21.04 -4.12 16.48
N TYR A 28 21.43 -4.00 17.74
CA TYR A 28 20.66 -3.26 18.74
C TYR A 28 20.51 -1.78 18.37
N PHE A 29 21.60 -1.13 17.92
CA PHE A 29 21.57 0.27 17.48
C PHE A 29 20.71 0.48 16.23
N GLN A 30 20.77 -0.44 15.27
CA GLN A 30 19.88 -0.47 14.09
C GLN A 30 18.40 -0.56 14.51
N SER A 31 18.08 -1.45 15.45
CA SER A 31 16.72 -1.61 15.98
C SER A 31 16.21 -0.32 16.65
N LEU A 32 17.01 0.30 17.51
CA LEU A 32 16.67 1.59 18.14
C LEU A 32 16.44 2.70 17.10
N LYS A 33 17.29 2.78 16.08
CA LYS A 33 17.15 3.78 15.01
C LYS A 33 15.84 3.58 14.23
N ASN A 34 15.45 2.33 13.97
CA ASN A 34 14.18 2.02 13.33
C ASN A 34 12.98 2.39 14.22
N GLN A 35 13.02 2.09 15.52
CA GLN A 35 11.95 2.49 16.44
C GLN A 35 11.75 4.01 16.52
N VAL A 36 12.86 4.77 16.60
CA VAL A 36 12.80 6.24 16.62
C VAL A 36 12.21 6.78 15.31
N ARG A 37 12.58 6.20 14.17
CA ARG A 37 12.03 6.59 12.86
C ARG A 37 10.53 6.35 12.78
N HIS A 38 10.02 5.25 13.33
CA HIS A 38 8.58 4.97 13.38
C HIS A 38 7.83 5.99 14.25
N ARG A 39 8.31 6.27 15.48
CA ARG A 39 7.68 7.29 16.33
C ARG A 39 7.60 8.67 15.67
N HIS A 40 8.62 9.06 14.90
CA HIS A 40 8.57 10.34 14.18
C HIS A 40 7.57 10.34 13.02
N LYS A 41 7.36 9.21 12.35
CA LYS A 41 6.31 9.08 11.33
C LYS A 41 4.93 9.18 11.97
N ASP A 42 4.70 8.47 13.06
CA ASP A 42 3.41 8.48 13.76
C ASP A 42 3.09 9.88 14.30
N LYS A 43 4.08 10.59 14.85
CA LYS A 43 3.89 11.97 15.33
C LYS A 43 3.53 12.95 14.21
N ARG A 44 4.19 12.84 13.05
CA ARG A 44 3.87 13.70 11.89
C ARG A 44 2.49 13.39 11.33
N GLN A 45 2.10 12.11 11.31
CA GLN A 45 0.78 11.71 10.85
C GLN A 45 -0.31 12.25 11.79
N ALA A 46 -0.12 12.13 13.11
CA ALA A 46 -1.04 12.70 14.09
C ALA A 46 -1.13 14.24 14.01
N GLU A 47 -0.02 14.94 13.77
CA GLU A 47 -0.02 16.40 13.54
C GLU A 47 -0.76 16.78 12.24
N GLN A 48 -0.63 15.96 11.19
CA GLN A 48 -1.29 16.19 9.91
C GLN A 48 -2.80 15.91 9.97
N ASP A 49 -3.20 14.84 10.66
CA ASP A 49 -4.60 14.47 10.88
C ASP A 49 -5.30 15.48 11.82
N GLY A 50 -4.60 15.96 12.85
CA GLY A 50 -5.11 17.00 13.75
C GLY A 50 -5.29 18.37 13.07
N HIS A 51 -4.42 18.72 12.11
CA HIS A 51 -4.54 20.00 11.39
C HIS A 51 -5.68 20.00 10.36
N TYR A 52 -6.11 18.83 9.88
CA TYR A 52 -7.30 18.70 9.02
C TYR A 52 -8.61 18.77 9.82
N ALA A 53 -8.62 18.28 11.06
CA ALA A 53 -9.82 18.30 11.90
C ALA A 53 -10.27 19.72 12.31
N ASP A 54 -9.34 20.67 12.46
CA ASP A 54 -9.68 22.08 12.77
C ASP A 54 -10.07 22.90 11.52
N ALA A 55 -9.58 22.52 10.34
CA ALA A 55 -9.92 23.21 9.10
C ALA A 55 -11.37 22.92 8.68
N ASP A 56 -11.82 21.66 8.82
CA ASP A 56 -13.14 21.22 8.36
C ASP A 56 -14.29 21.78 9.22
N ALA A 57 -14.07 21.96 10.54
CA ALA A 57 -15.09 22.54 11.41
C ALA A 57 -15.39 24.02 11.11
N THR A 58 -14.41 24.76 10.61
CA THR A 58 -14.59 26.19 10.29
C THR A 58 -15.19 26.38 8.89
N GLU A 59 -14.89 25.48 7.95
CA GLU A 59 -15.39 25.56 6.57
C GLU A 59 -16.81 24.99 6.42
N LEU A 60 -17.18 23.93 7.15
CA LEU A 60 -18.55 23.39 7.18
C LEU A 60 -19.56 24.37 7.77
N THR A 61 -19.17 25.19 8.75
CA THR A 61 -20.09 26.19 9.34
C THR A 61 -20.33 27.38 8.39
N GLN A 62 -19.37 27.73 7.53
CA GLN A 62 -19.54 28.81 6.54
C GLN A 62 -20.29 28.34 5.28
N LEU A 63 -20.19 27.06 4.91
CA LEU A 63 -20.93 26.50 3.78
C LEU A 63 -22.42 26.29 4.10
N ASP A 64 -22.78 25.93 5.34
CA ASP A 64 -24.19 25.82 5.75
C ASP A 64 -24.91 27.19 5.74
N GLU A 65 -24.21 28.29 6.05
CA GLU A 65 -24.77 29.65 5.94
C GLU A 65 -24.87 30.15 4.48
N LEU A 66 -24.05 29.64 3.56
CA LEU A 66 -24.07 30.06 2.15
C LEU A 66 -25.08 29.29 1.29
N ASP A 67 -25.35 28.01 1.60
CA ASP A 67 -26.34 27.21 0.87
C ASP A 67 -27.78 27.68 1.17
N GLU A 68 -28.07 28.22 2.36
CA GLU A 68 -29.39 28.77 2.69
C GLU A 68 -29.68 30.10 1.94
N GLU A 69 -28.65 30.88 1.59
CA GLU A 69 -28.80 32.15 0.87
C GLU A 69 -28.89 31.97 -0.67
N LEU A 70 -28.31 30.90 -1.22
CA LEU A 70 -28.27 30.67 -2.67
C LEU A 70 -29.57 30.06 -3.24
N ASP A 71 -30.30 29.28 -2.43
CA ASP A 71 -31.55 28.63 -2.86
C ASP A 71 -32.72 29.63 -3.00
N GLU A 72 -32.72 30.76 -2.27
CA GLU A 72 -33.76 31.79 -2.40
C GLU A 72 -33.62 32.64 -3.67
N ASP A 73 -32.41 32.89 -4.15
CA ASP A 73 -32.18 33.68 -5.37
C ASP A 73 -32.24 32.83 -6.65
N TYR A 74 -31.83 31.56 -6.61
CA TYR A 74 -31.92 30.68 -7.79
C TYR A 74 -33.37 30.35 -8.17
N ALA A 75 -34.27 30.25 -7.19
CA ALA A 75 -35.71 30.06 -7.43
C ALA A 75 -36.40 31.31 -8.00
N ARG A 76 -35.81 32.51 -7.84
CA ARG A 76 -36.37 33.78 -8.31
C ARG A 76 -36.00 34.07 -9.77
N GLU A 77 -34.85 33.61 -10.26
CA GLU A 77 -34.39 33.93 -11.64
C GLU A 77 -34.68 32.84 -12.69
N HIS A 78 -34.90 31.58 -12.32
CA HIS A 78 -35.00 30.48 -13.30
C HIS A 78 -36.42 29.90 -13.52
N GLY A 79 -37.45 30.66 -13.16
CA GLY A 79 -38.79 30.46 -13.70
C GLY A 79 -38.86 30.91 -15.16
N GLU A 80 -39.05 29.95 -16.06
CA GLU A 80 -39.33 30.10 -17.51
C GLU A 80 -38.11 30.19 -18.45
N GLY A 81 -37.88 29.10 -19.20
CA GLY A 81 -37.23 29.17 -20.51
C GLY A 81 -36.11 28.16 -20.74
N SER A 82 -36.46 26.91 -21.06
CA SER A 82 -35.55 26.00 -21.76
C SER A 82 -35.35 26.42 -23.22
N PRO A 83 -34.13 26.63 -23.72
CA PRO A 83 -33.87 26.65 -25.15
C PRO A 83 -33.48 25.24 -25.67
N PRO A 84 -33.84 24.90 -26.92
CA PRO A 84 -33.51 23.62 -27.52
C PRO A 84 -32.03 23.54 -27.92
N PHE A 85 -31.40 22.43 -27.53
CA PHE A 85 -30.04 22.03 -27.91
C PHE A 85 -29.97 21.75 -29.42
N SER A 86 -29.32 22.62 -30.19
CA SER A 86 -28.99 22.38 -31.60
C SER A 86 -27.56 21.84 -31.72
N THR A 87 -27.46 20.54 -32.01
CA THR A 87 -26.20 19.84 -32.29
C THR A 87 -25.77 20.15 -33.73
N SER A 88 -24.66 20.88 -33.90
CA SER A 88 -24.01 21.10 -35.19
C SER A 88 -22.73 20.27 -35.27
N TYR A 89 -22.79 19.20 -36.07
CA TYR A 89 -21.63 18.42 -36.50
C TYR A 89 -20.89 19.17 -37.61
N ALA A 90 -19.66 19.61 -37.34
CA ALA A 90 -18.71 20.02 -38.38
C ALA A 90 -17.69 18.88 -38.61
N GLY A 91 -17.62 18.45 -39.87
CA GLY A 91 -16.85 17.31 -40.35
C GLY A 91 -15.35 17.54 -40.54
N PRO A 92 -14.66 16.56 -41.14
CA PRO A 92 -13.21 16.41 -41.14
C PRO A 92 -12.54 17.17 -42.29
N GLY A 93 -11.37 17.75 -42.03
CA GLY A 93 -10.52 18.43 -43.02
C GLY A 93 -9.08 17.93 -42.93
N ALA A 94 -8.55 17.52 -44.07
CA ALA A 94 -7.25 16.88 -44.26
C ALA A 94 -6.13 17.86 -44.68
N SER A 95 -4.94 17.27 -44.87
CA SER A 95 -3.70 17.77 -45.52
C SER A 95 -2.77 18.57 -44.60
N GLU A 96 -1.54 18.11 -44.32
CA GLU A 96 -0.40 17.83 -45.21
C GLU A 96 0.27 19.13 -45.70
N ALA A 97 1.22 19.63 -44.90
CA ALA A 97 2.45 20.31 -45.32
C ALA A 97 3.17 20.90 -44.11
N ALA A 98 4.43 20.53 -43.90
CA ALA A 98 5.56 21.43 -43.65
C ALA A 98 6.70 20.68 -42.93
N SER A 99 7.63 20.19 -43.75
CA SER A 99 8.98 19.81 -43.34
C SER A 99 9.83 21.08 -43.25
N ALA A 100 10.10 21.58 -42.04
CA ALA A 100 11.23 22.47 -41.73
C ALA A 100 11.27 22.80 -40.22
N SER A 101 12.14 22.15 -39.43
CA SER A 101 12.89 22.72 -38.28
C SER A 101 13.48 21.62 -37.37
N ALA A 102 14.58 21.00 -37.79
CA ALA A 102 15.25 19.94 -37.01
C ALA A 102 16.08 20.45 -35.79
N GLY A 103 15.89 21.71 -35.35
CA GLY A 103 16.66 22.32 -34.26
C GLY A 103 15.86 22.67 -33.00
N GLU A 104 14.53 22.82 -33.11
CA GLU A 104 13.62 23.24 -32.01
C GLU A 104 12.70 22.08 -31.54
N ALA A 105 12.82 20.91 -32.16
CA ALA A 105 11.92 19.77 -31.95
C ALA A 105 12.10 19.07 -30.59
N TRP A 106 13.20 19.29 -29.87
CA TRP A 106 13.47 18.63 -28.59
C TRP A 106 12.88 19.37 -27.38
N GLU A 107 12.74 20.69 -27.43
CA GLU A 107 12.06 21.47 -26.38
C GLU A 107 10.54 21.33 -26.45
N ALA A 108 9.96 21.36 -27.66
CA ALA A 108 8.54 21.09 -27.86
C ALA A 108 8.14 19.64 -27.47
N SER A 109 9.06 18.68 -27.63
CA SER A 109 8.85 17.29 -27.19
C SER A 109 8.88 17.14 -25.66
N GLY A 110 9.71 17.94 -24.96
CA GLY A 110 9.74 18.00 -23.51
C GLY A 110 8.45 18.56 -22.91
N ASP A 111 7.92 19.65 -23.49
CA ASP A 111 6.66 20.25 -23.05
C ASP A 111 5.43 19.39 -23.40
N ALA A 112 5.44 18.69 -24.53
CA ALA A 112 4.40 17.70 -24.84
C ALA A 112 4.41 16.50 -23.88
N LEU A 113 5.59 16.04 -23.45
CA LEU A 113 5.72 14.99 -22.43
C LEU A 113 5.33 15.49 -21.03
N ARG A 114 5.65 16.73 -20.67
CA ARG A 114 5.24 17.37 -19.41
C ARG A 114 3.74 17.65 -19.38
N ALA A 115 3.17 18.12 -20.49
CA ALA A 115 1.73 18.30 -20.66
C ALA A 115 1.00 16.95 -20.68
N SER A 116 1.59 15.90 -21.27
CA SER A 116 1.04 14.54 -21.22
C SER A 116 1.16 13.89 -19.84
N ALA A 117 2.20 14.21 -19.07
CA ALA A 117 2.36 13.78 -17.68
C ALA A 117 1.42 14.54 -16.74
N ALA A 118 1.20 15.84 -16.97
CA ALA A 118 0.20 16.65 -16.27
C ALA A 118 -1.25 16.29 -16.67
N ALA A 119 -1.45 15.86 -17.92
CA ALA A 119 -2.73 15.36 -18.44
C ALA A 119 -2.99 13.88 -18.15
N ARG A 120 -2.03 13.14 -17.56
CA ARG A 120 -2.36 11.97 -16.72
C ARG A 120 -3.05 12.52 -15.48
N ARG A 121 -4.27 13.03 -15.68
CA ARG A 121 -5.25 13.28 -14.64
C ARG A 121 -5.19 12.06 -13.75
N VAL A 122 -4.75 12.27 -12.52
CA VAL A 122 -4.97 11.32 -11.42
C VAL A 122 -6.42 10.95 -11.56
N ARG A 123 -6.71 9.72 -12.05
CA ARG A 123 -8.10 9.30 -12.17
C ARG A 123 -8.68 9.52 -10.78
N PRO A 124 -9.87 10.14 -10.66
CA PRO A 124 -10.55 10.27 -9.39
C PRO A 124 -10.44 8.93 -8.71
N PHE A 125 -9.72 8.95 -7.61
CA PHE A 125 -9.33 7.74 -6.95
C PHE A 125 -10.64 7.14 -6.42
N ASP A 126 -10.98 5.94 -6.90
CA ASP A 126 -12.26 5.33 -6.59
C ASP A 126 -12.28 4.95 -5.10
N GLU A 127 -12.97 5.77 -4.31
CA GLU A 127 -13.04 5.63 -2.86
C GLU A 127 -13.63 4.27 -2.45
N ALA A 128 -14.51 3.68 -3.28
CA ALA A 128 -15.04 2.35 -3.04
C ALA A 128 -13.95 1.27 -3.18
N VAL A 129 -13.07 1.40 -4.18
CA VAL A 129 -11.94 0.49 -4.38
C VAL A 129 -10.97 0.54 -3.20
N ARG A 130 -10.68 1.72 -2.66
CA ARG A 130 -9.80 1.84 -1.49
C ARG A 130 -10.41 1.31 -0.23
N ARG A 131 -11.71 1.55 -0.02
CA ARG A 131 -12.41 0.96 1.12
C ARG A 131 -12.28 -0.56 1.09
N GLN A 132 -12.50 -1.19 -0.07
CA GLN A 132 -12.30 -2.64 -0.24
C GLN A 132 -10.85 -3.08 -0.01
N GLN A 133 -9.85 -2.30 -0.45
CA GLN A 133 -8.44 -2.60 -0.19
C GLN A 133 -8.09 -2.53 1.30
N LEU A 134 -8.62 -1.54 2.02
CA LEU A 134 -8.42 -1.37 3.45
C LEU A 134 -9.13 -2.46 4.26
N GLU A 135 -10.35 -2.84 3.87
CA GLU A 135 -11.08 -3.96 4.47
C GLU A 135 -10.27 -5.27 4.34
N ALA A 136 -9.71 -5.54 3.16
CA ALA A 136 -8.86 -6.70 2.94
C ALA A 136 -7.56 -6.65 3.77
N GLU A 137 -6.93 -5.48 3.93
CA GLU A 137 -5.77 -5.31 4.80
C GLU A 137 -6.11 -5.62 6.27
N GLN A 138 -7.22 -5.07 6.76
CA GLN A 138 -7.68 -5.29 8.13
C GLN A 138 -8.02 -6.75 8.39
N GLU A 139 -8.75 -7.40 7.48
CA GLU A 139 -9.08 -8.83 7.59
C GLU A 139 -7.81 -9.69 7.59
N CYS A 140 -6.87 -9.40 6.70
CA CYS A 140 -5.58 -10.07 6.65
C CYS A 140 -4.82 -9.92 7.98
N TYR A 141 -4.82 -8.71 8.57
CA TYR A 141 -4.19 -8.44 9.85
C TYR A 141 -4.82 -9.25 10.98
N HIS A 142 -6.15 -9.31 11.06
CA HIS A 142 -6.85 -10.10 12.07
C HIS A 142 -6.54 -11.59 11.94
N LEU A 143 -6.58 -12.13 10.73
CA LEU A 143 -6.29 -13.55 10.48
C LEU A 143 -4.84 -13.92 10.86
N PHE A 144 -3.86 -13.10 10.49
CA PHE A 144 -2.46 -13.37 10.87
C PHE A 144 -2.21 -13.22 12.37
N ARG A 145 -2.81 -12.21 13.00
CA ARG A 145 -2.74 -12.04 14.45
C ARG A 145 -3.34 -13.25 15.17
N ASP A 146 -4.48 -13.75 14.70
CA ASP A 146 -5.11 -14.94 15.26
C ASP A 146 -4.21 -16.17 15.04
N LEU A 147 -3.59 -16.31 13.86
CA LEU A 147 -2.64 -17.40 13.60
C LEU A 147 -1.42 -17.37 14.54
N GLN A 148 -0.90 -16.18 14.86
CA GLN A 148 0.25 -16.01 15.77
C GLN A 148 -0.08 -16.27 17.24
N HIS A 149 -1.18 -15.69 17.75
CA HIS A 149 -1.54 -15.83 19.16
C HIS A 149 -2.09 -17.21 19.50
N GLN A 150 -2.42 -18.01 18.48
CA GLN A 150 -2.85 -19.36 18.66
C GLN A 150 -1.67 -20.28 19.02
N GLN A 151 -1.49 -20.50 20.33
CA GLN A 151 -1.12 -21.80 20.88
C GLN A 151 -2.28 -22.82 20.74
N ALA A 152 -3.23 -22.54 19.85
CA ALA A 152 -4.49 -23.23 19.70
C ALA A 152 -4.32 -24.53 18.92
N SER A 153 -5.38 -25.33 19.02
CA SER A 153 -5.51 -26.61 18.32
C SER A 153 -5.25 -26.47 16.83
N VAL A 154 -4.77 -27.55 16.23
CA VAL A 154 -4.55 -27.69 14.79
C VAL A 154 -5.79 -27.27 13.99
N ASP A 155 -6.99 -27.59 14.49
CA ASP A 155 -8.24 -27.25 13.81
C ASP A 155 -8.51 -25.73 13.73
N SER A 156 -8.12 -24.98 14.77
CA SER A 156 -8.23 -23.52 14.78
C SER A 156 -7.30 -22.90 13.74
N LYS A 157 -6.03 -23.35 13.71
CA LYS A 157 -5.06 -22.91 12.71
C LYS A 157 -5.52 -23.24 11.30
N LEU A 158 -6.08 -24.45 11.10
CA LEU A 158 -6.62 -24.88 9.82
C LEU A 158 -7.78 -23.98 9.35
N ALA A 159 -8.68 -23.61 10.26
CA ALA A 159 -9.78 -22.69 9.95
C ALA A 159 -9.26 -21.31 9.53
N THR A 160 -8.29 -20.76 10.27
CA THR A 160 -7.66 -19.48 9.93
C THR A 160 -6.93 -19.53 8.59
N LEU A 161 -6.17 -20.59 8.30
CA LEU A 161 -5.48 -20.75 7.00
C LEU A 161 -6.47 -20.86 5.83
N ARG A 162 -7.63 -21.51 6.03
CA ARG A 162 -8.70 -21.57 5.02
C ARG A 162 -9.34 -20.21 4.77
N GLN A 163 -9.59 -19.44 5.82
CA GLN A 163 -10.10 -18.08 5.70
C GLN A 163 -9.09 -17.19 4.97
N LEU A 164 -7.80 -17.29 5.30
CA LEU A 164 -6.76 -16.52 4.63
C LEU A 164 -6.61 -16.90 3.15
N ARG A 165 -6.69 -18.19 2.82
CA ARG A 165 -6.76 -18.64 1.43
C ARG A 165 -7.98 -18.07 0.71
N GLY A 166 -9.15 -18.15 1.33
CA GLY A 166 -10.40 -17.62 0.78
C GLY A 166 -10.34 -16.11 0.56
N LEU A 167 -9.71 -15.35 1.46
CA LEU A 167 -9.47 -13.91 1.30
C LEU A 167 -8.59 -13.63 0.07
N LEU A 168 -7.47 -14.33 -0.07
CA LEU A 168 -6.55 -14.13 -1.20
C LEU A 168 -7.16 -14.51 -2.55
N GLU A 169 -7.93 -15.61 -2.61
CA GLU A 169 -8.71 -15.99 -3.80
C GLU A 169 -9.83 -14.97 -4.06
N GLY A 170 -10.47 -14.46 -3.00
CA GLY A 170 -11.48 -13.42 -3.05
C GLY A 170 -10.98 -12.13 -3.71
N LEU A 171 -9.74 -11.70 -3.39
CA LEU A 171 -9.13 -10.54 -4.03
C LEU A 171 -9.03 -10.68 -5.55
N ASP A 172 -8.60 -11.86 -6.05
CA ASP A 172 -8.51 -12.14 -7.48
C ASP A 172 -9.89 -12.01 -8.17
N THR A 173 -10.96 -12.39 -7.47
CA THR A 173 -12.33 -12.26 -7.99
C THR A 173 -12.85 -10.82 -7.93
N THR A 174 -12.67 -10.13 -6.80
CA THR A 174 -13.16 -8.76 -6.56
C THR A 174 -12.48 -7.76 -7.50
N PHE A 175 -11.17 -7.86 -7.66
CA PHE A 175 -10.39 -6.92 -8.45
C PHE A 175 -10.05 -7.42 -9.85
N ARG A 176 -10.76 -8.44 -10.35
CA ARG A 176 -10.53 -9.04 -11.68
C ARG A 176 -10.50 -8.01 -12.82
N VAL A 177 -11.38 -7.00 -12.74
CA VAL A 177 -11.50 -5.92 -13.74
C VAL A 177 -10.45 -4.82 -13.52
N ASN A 178 -9.98 -4.63 -12.29
CA ASN A 178 -9.05 -3.58 -11.89
C ASN A 178 -7.72 -4.18 -11.41
N LYS A 179 -6.88 -4.63 -12.37
CA LYS A 179 -5.58 -5.25 -12.07
C LYS A 179 -4.65 -4.40 -11.18
N PRO A 180 -4.53 -3.08 -11.38
CA PRO A 180 -3.74 -2.26 -10.46
C PRO A 180 -4.24 -2.34 -9.02
N ALA A 181 -5.56 -2.30 -8.81
CA ALA A 181 -6.13 -2.41 -7.47
C ALA A 181 -5.90 -3.79 -6.83
N LEU A 182 -5.95 -4.86 -7.63
CA LEU A 182 -5.60 -6.22 -7.20
C LEU A 182 -4.17 -6.28 -6.66
N VAL A 183 -3.21 -5.77 -7.44
CA VAL A 183 -1.79 -5.77 -7.05
C VAL A 183 -1.59 -4.96 -5.78
N THR A 184 -2.22 -3.78 -5.66
CA THR A 184 -2.16 -2.98 -4.44
C THR A 184 -2.70 -3.74 -3.23
N ALA A 185 -3.88 -4.37 -3.34
CA ALA A 185 -4.45 -5.17 -2.24
C ALA A 185 -3.53 -6.33 -1.83
N GLN A 186 -3.00 -7.06 -2.81
CA GLN A 186 -2.06 -8.15 -2.59
C GLN A 186 -0.76 -7.68 -1.90
N ILE A 187 -0.21 -6.53 -2.30
CA ILE A 187 0.94 -5.92 -1.65
C ILE A 187 0.61 -5.54 -0.19
N MET A 188 -0.56 -4.98 0.07
CA MET A 188 -1.00 -4.63 1.44
C MET A 188 -1.08 -5.87 2.33
N CYS A 189 -1.68 -6.96 1.84
CA CYS A 189 -1.71 -8.24 2.55
C CYS A 189 -0.29 -8.80 2.79
N CYS A 190 0.61 -8.73 1.80
CA CYS A 190 2.01 -9.16 1.96
C CYS A 190 2.76 -8.30 3.00
N ASN A 191 2.51 -6.99 3.04
CA ASN A 191 3.10 -6.10 4.03
C ASN A 191 2.63 -6.43 5.44
N VAL A 192 1.35 -6.76 5.62
CA VAL A 192 0.82 -7.27 6.89
C VAL A 192 1.51 -8.58 7.29
N LEU A 193 1.62 -9.52 6.35
CA LEU A 193 2.29 -10.80 6.55
C LEU A 193 3.74 -10.59 7.02
N MET A 194 4.50 -9.71 6.37
CA MET A 194 5.88 -9.40 6.75
C MET A 194 5.99 -8.71 8.12
N LYS A 195 5.07 -7.80 8.46
CA LYS A 195 5.05 -7.13 9.78
C LYS A 195 4.81 -8.10 10.94
N MET A 196 4.13 -9.22 10.65
CA MET A 196 3.68 -10.20 11.63
C MET A 196 4.49 -11.51 11.53
N ASP A 197 5.74 -11.49 11.08
CA ASP A 197 6.59 -12.69 10.92
C ASP A 197 5.82 -13.88 10.29
N GLY A 198 4.93 -13.56 9.35
CA GLY A 198 3.89 -14.47 8.89
C GLY A 198 4.47 -15.63 8.09
N LEU A 199 5.58 -15.42 7.39
CA LEU A 199 6.28 -16.49 6.67
C LEU A 199 6.83 -17.54 7.62
N ASP A 200 7.44 -17.14 8.73
CA ASP A 200 7.98 -18.07 9.72
C ASP A 200 6.84 -18.86 10.39
N THR A 201 5.73 -18.18 10.68
CA THR A 201 4.52 -18.80 11.23
C THR A 201 3.93 -19.83 10.25
N LEU A 202 3.85 -19.48 8.95
CA LEU A 202 3.37 -20.38 7.90
C LEU A 202 4.33 -21.56 7.69
N GLN A 203 5.64 -21.35 7.78
CA GLN A 203 6.63 -22.43 7.72
C GLN A 203 6.47 -23.40 8.90
N GLY A 204 6.27 -22.90 10.11
CA GLY A 204 5.97 -23.76 11.27
C GLY A 204 4.68 -24.56 11.12
N CYS A 205 3.67 -24.02 10.41
CA CYS A 205 2.46 -24.77 10.10
C CYS A 205 2.72 -25.96 9.15
N LYS A 206 3.80 -25.96 8.36
CA LYS A 206 4.11 -27.08 7.47
C LYS A 206 4.59 -28.34 8.19
N GLU A 207 4.93 -28.25 9.47
CA GLU A 207 5.29 -29.42 10.29
C GLU A 207 4.09 -30.36 10.49
N ASP A 208 2.86 -29.84 10.41
CA ASP A 208 1.63 -30.62 10.47
C ASP A 208 1.06 -30.87 9.06
N LYS A 209 0.94 -32.16 8.69
CA LYS A 209 0.41 -32.60 7.39
C LYS A 209 -0.99 -32.06 7.06
N ARG A 210 -1.81 -31.75 8.08
CA ARG A 210 -3.17 -31.22 7.86
C ARG A 210 -3.16 -29.74 7.48
N LEU A 211 -2.13 -29.00 7.89
CA LEU A 211 -1.97 -27.57 7.63
C LEU A 211 -1.08 -27.31 6.41
N GLU A 212 -0.18 -28.25 6.10
CA GLU A 212 0.83 -28.16 5.04
C GLU A 212 0.26 -27.69 3.70
N GLU A 213 -0.83 -28.30 3.23
CA GLU A 213 -1.43 -27.95 1.93
C GLU A 213 -1.83 -26.47 1.87
N HIS A 214 -2.52 -25.97 2.90
CA HIS A 214 -2.99 -24.60 2.93
C HIS A 214 -1.85 -23.61 3.17
N ALA A 215 -0.92 -23.91 4.07
CA ALA A 215 0.23 -23.06 4.34
C ALA A 215 1.15 -22.94 3.10
N GLN A 216 1.42 -24.06 2.43
CA GLN A 216 2.25 -24.09 1.22
C GLN A 216 1.61 -23.29 0.09
N TRP A 217 0.29 -23.45 -0.15
CA TRP A 217 -0.41 -22.67 -1.16
C TRP A 217 -0.31 -21.16 -0.91
N ILE A 218 -0.47 -20.72 0.35
CA ILE A 218 -0.37 -19.30 0.71
C ILE A 218 1.05 -18.80 0.46
N ILE A 219 2.07 -19.55 0.87
CA ILE A 219 3.49 -19.22 0.64
C ILE A 219 3.76 -19.07 -0.86
N GLU A 220 3.34 -20.03 -1.68
CA GLU A 220 3.52 -19.99 -3.14
C GLU A 220 2.82 -18.81 -3.79
N LYS A 221 1.69 -18.36 -3.23
CA LYS A 221 0.95 -17.20 -3.72
C LYS A 221 1.63 -15.88 -3.35
N VAL A 222 2.09 -15.72 -2.11
CA VAL A 222 2.63 -14.44 -1.60
C VAL A 222 4.10 -14.20 -1.93
N VAL A 223 4.92 -15.26 -2.01
CA VAL A 223 6.37 -15.13 -2.24
C VAL A 223 6.66 -14.37 -3.54
N PRO A 224 6.07 -14.71 -4.71
CA PRO A 224 6.32 -13.95 -5.94
C PRO A 224 6.03 -12.46 -5.81
N ILE A 225 5.02 -12.06 -5.02
CA ILE A 225 4.64 -10.65 -4.84
C ILE A 225 5.69 -9.90 -4.00
N ILE A 226 6.24 -10.54 -2.97
CA ILE A 226 7.26 -9.95 -2.09
C ILE A 226 8.56 -9.68 -2.88
N TRP A 227 8.97 -10.60 -3.77
CA TRP A 227 10.24 -10.52 -4.49
C TRP A 227 10.16 -9.86 -5.87
N SER A 228 8.95 -9.49 -6.34
CA SER A 228 8.77 -8.80 -7.62
C SER A 228 8.82 -7.27 -7.52
N ASN A 229 8.98 -6.71 -6.31
CA ASN A 229 9.21 -5.28 -6.06
C ASN A 229 10.70 -5.00 -5.85
#